data_AF-A0A932SFA6-F1
#
_entry.id   AF-A0A932SFA6-F1
#
_cell.length_a   1.000
_cell.length_b   1.000
_cell.length_c   1.000
_cell.angle_alpha   90.00
_cell.angle_beta   90.00
_cell.angle_gamma   90.00
#
_symmetry.space_group_name_H-M   'P 1'
#
loop_
_entity.id
_entity.type
_entity.pdbx_description
1 polymer ?
#
loop_
_entity_poly.entity_id
_entity_poly.type
_entity_poly.pdbx_seq_one_letter_code
_entity_poly.pdbx_strand_id
1 'polypeptide(L)'
;MRQLFRHKRLTSSFLTRWSALGLIGAALLFLASLTGSIGTGLTISKIADCVRHSTPAEQRRCFAPVAQDAVRSGKTAALLQMLAAMVRSETLDDCHPLAHDLGQASFEARKNLLRAMHEGDASCHKGYYHGVVAAAVHHAASLGQLDIVNLCADLRKEALAYDACLHGLGHGLMHLSDNIVAAQQPCASLPDAYARRRCVDGLWMENAMQYLHLDPAEYRLSAPRGCDRFPLPPGPFEACYGAIGEIALFYYRHHLSAALEICYAVESRPGRERCERGAREEFKAWQQERPQSPF
;
A
#
# COMPACT_ATOMS: atom_id res chain seq x y z
N MET A 1 62.47 2.59 80.33
CA MET A 1 62.69 1.37 79.53
C MET A 1 62.89 1.80 78.08
N ARG A 2 64.14 1.93 77.60
CA ARG A 2 64.85 1.01 76.67
C ARG A 2 64.03 0.69 75.41
N GLN A 3 64.36 1.36 74.30
CA GLN A 3 65.11 0.83 73.13
C GLN A 3 64.27 -0.14 72.27
N LEU A 4 63.85 0.31 71.07
CA LEU A 4 64.48 0.01 69.77
C LEU A 4 64.43 -1.48 69.41
N PHE A 5 63.59 -1.84 68.43
CA PHE A 5 63.88 -2.95 67.52
C PHE A 5 63.49 -2.62 66.09
N ARG A 6 64.43 -2.98 65.21
CA ARG A 6 64.55 -2.71 63.78
C ARG A 6 64.55 -4.09 63.11
N HIS A 7 63.68 -4.34 62.14
CA HIS A 7 63.87 -5.42 61.15
C HIS A 7 63.25 -4.96 59.83
N LYS A 8 64.07 -4.48 58.89
CA LYS A 8 64.71 -5.21 57.78
C LYS A 8 63.70 -5.87 56.84
N ARG A 9 63.54 -5.21 55.68
CA ARG A 9 62.87 -5.70 54.47
C ARG A 9 63.60 -6.95 53.95
N LEU A 10 62.82 -7.97 53.63
CA LEU A 10 63.22 -9.11 52.80
C LEU A 10 62.54 -8.97 51.44
N THR A 11 63.37 -9.01 50.42
CA THR A 11 63.08 -9.09 48.99
C THR A 11 62.74 -10.51 48.57
N SER A 12 61.90 -10.68 47.54
CA SER A 12 61.81 -11.81 46.58
C SER A 12 60.32 -12.01 46.23
N SER A 13 59.80 -11.43 45.14
CA SER A 13 59.85 -11.99 43.77
C SER A 13 59.29 -13.41 43.66
N PHE A 14 57.97 -13.57 43.80
CA PHE A 14 57.22 -14.66 43.18
C PHE A 14 55.81 -14.17 42.87
N LEU A 15 55.25 -14.64 41.75
CA LEU A 15 53.90 -14.39 41.23
C LEU A 15 53.76 -13.24 40.22
N THR A 16 54.52 -13.38 39.13
CA THR A 16 53.97 -13.21 37.79
C THR A 16 52.71 -14.07 37.58
N ARG A 17 51.77 -13.53 36.79
CA ARG A 17 50.56 -14.16 36.22
C ARG A 17 49.32 -14.24 37.11
N TRP A 18 48.58 -13.15 37.29
CA TRP A 18 47.10 -13.15 37.32
C TRP A 18 46.62 -11.70 37.12
N SER A 19 46.61 -11.20 35.87
CA SER A 19 46.12 -9.82 35.59
C SER A 19 45.39 -9.69 34.26
N ALA A 20 44.85 -10.78 33.70
CA ALA A 20 44.22 -10.75 32.37
C ALA A 20 42.81 -11.38 32.33
N LEU A 21 42.08 -11.42 33.44
CA LEU A 21 40.71 -11.95 33.49
C LEU A 21 39.68 -10.99 34.10
N GLY A 22 40.07 -9.78 34.49
CA GLY A 22 39.18 -8.81 35.14
C GLY A 22 38.53 -7.75 34.25
N LEU A 23 38.91 -7.63 32.97
CA LEU A 23 38.46 -6.54 32.08
C LEU A 23 37.62 -7.00 30.87
N ILE A 24 37.45 -8.30 30.66
CA ILE A 24 36.60 -8.82 29.56
C ILE A 24 35.13 -8.99 30.02
N GLY A 25 34.88 -9.11 31.34
CA GLY A 25 33.53 -9.30 31.89
C GLY A 25 32.64 -8.05 31.86
N ALA A 26 33.20 -6.84 31.85
CA ALA A 26 32.40 -5.60 31.86
C ALA A 26 32.06 -5.07 30.46
N ALA A 27 32.80 -5.46 29.42
CA ALA A 27 32.52 -5.07 28.03
C ALA A 27 31.46 -5.97 27.37
N LEU A 28 31.27 -7.20 27.87
CA LEU A 28 30.25 -8.13 27.36
C LEU A 28 28.86 -7.94 27.99
N LEU A 29 28.74 -7.16 29.06
CA LEU A 29 27.45 -6.84 29.70
C LEU A 29 26.81 -5.53 29.19
N PHE A 30 27.50 -4.74 28.37
CA PHE A 30 26.96 -3.52 27.75
C PHE A 30 26.58 -3.66 26.27
N LEU A 31 26.93 -4.78 25.61
CA LEU A 31 26.55 -5.07 24.22
C LEU A 31 25.23 -5.87 24.09
N ALA A 32 24.63 -6.28 25.21
CA ALA A 32 23.35 -6.99 25.22
C ALA A 32 22.12 -6.07 25.33
N SER A 33 22.29 -4.74 25.25
CA SER A 33 21.20 -3.76 25.45
C SER A 33 20.74 -3.05 24.17
N LEU A 34 21.28 -3.43 23.00
CA LEU A 34 20.89 -2.83 21.70
C LEU A 34 20.01 -3.75 20.84
N THR A 35 19.66 -4.95 21.30
CA THR A 35 18.48 -5.64 20.77
C THR A 35 17.26 -5.04 21.42
N GLY A 36 16.86 -3.87 20.93
CA GLY A 36 15.53 -3.33 21.20
C GLY A 36 14.54 -4.46 20.91
N SER A 37 13.90 -4.96 21.96
CA SER A 37 12.80 -5.91 21.82
C SER A 37 11.74 -5.22 20.98
N ILE A 38 11.69 -5.59 19.70
CA ILE A 38 10.62 -5.22 18.80
C ILE A 38 9.36 -5.78 19.46
N GLY A 39 8.53 -4.88 20.01
CA GLY A 39 7.26 -5.26 20.62
C GLY A 39 6.49 -6.24 19.73
N THR A 40 5.98 -7.29 20.35
CA THR A 40 5.42 -8.57 19.86
C THR A 40 4.18 -8.49 18.96
N GLY A 41 4.04 -7.46 18.11
CA GLY A 41 2.83 -7.26 17.30
C GLY A 41 2.89 -7.83 15.87
N LEU A 42 3.97 -7.58 15.15
CA LEU A 42 4.04 -7.71 13.69
C LEU A 42 5.19 -8.64 13.29
N THR A 43 4.88 -9.86 12.88
CA THR A 43 5.88 -10.82 12.37
C THR A 43 5.60 -11.10 10.90
N ILE A 44 6.65 -11.26 10.09
CA ILE A 44 6.57 -11.66 8.67
C ILE A 44 5.65 -12.88 8.51
N SER A 45 5.70 -13.82 9.46
CA SER A 45 4.85 -15.02 9.49
C SER A 45 3.36 -14.68 9.41
N LYS A 46 2.85 -13.72 10.21
CA LYS A 46 1.41 -13.41 10.21
C LYS A 46 0.92 -12.88 8.86
N ILE A 47 1.74 -12.09 8.18
CA ILE A 47 1.38 -11.53 6.86
C ILE A 47 1.48 -12.62 5.80
N ALA A 48 2.54 -13.42 5.84
CA ALA A 48 2.69 -14.57 4.96
C ALA A 48 1.53 -15.56 5.12
N ASP A 49 0.98 -15.73 6.33
CA ASP A 49 -0.20 -16.55 6.57
C ASP A 49 -1.42 -15.99 5.84
N CYS A 50 -1.63 -14.68 5.87
CA CYS A 50 -2.72 -14.03 5.14
C CYS A 50 -2.57 -14.14 3.62
N VAL A 51 -1.36 -13.97 3.09
CA VAL A 51 -1.10 -14.02 1.64
C VAL A 51 -1.28 -15.43 1.06
N ARG A 52 -1.22 -16.48 1.87
CA ARG A 52 -1.47 -17.86 1.40
C ARG A 52 -2.93 -18.17 1.08
N HIS A 53 -3.88 -17.31 1.47
CA HIS A 53 -5.28 -17.51 1.10
C HIS A 53 -5.51 -17.41 -0.40
N SER A 54 -6.46 -18.20 -0.89
CA SER A 54 -6.73 -18.41 -2.32
C SER A 54 -7.39 -17.22 -3.00
N THR A 55 -8.17 -16.42 -2.27
CA THR A 55 -8.90 -15.28 -2.86
C THR A 55 -8.45 -13.94 -2.27
N PRO A 56 -8.44 -12.85 -3.05
CA PRO A 56 -8.13 -11.51 -2.54
C PRO A 56 -9.01 -11.08 -1.35
N ALA A 57 -10.29 -11.46 -1.36
CA ALA A 57 -11.22 -11.15 -0.27
C ALA A 57 -10.84 -11.83 1.06
N GLU A 58 -10.38 -13.09 1.01
CA GLU A 58 -9.89 -13.81 2.20
C GLU A 58 -8.56 -13.21 2.69
N GLN A 59 -7.65 -12.89 1.79
CA GLN A 59 -6.36 -12.26 2.12
C GLN A 59 -6.59 -10.94 2.87
N ARG A 60 -7.43 -10.05 2.32
CA ARG A 60 -7.79 -8.75 2.93
C ARG A 60 -8.45 -8.91 4.30
N ARG A 61 -9.39 -9.87 4.43
CA ARG A 61 -10.06 -10.17 5.71
C ARG A 61 -9.07 -10.64 6.78
N CYS A 62 -8.12 -11.50 6.42
CA CYS A 62 -7.04 -11.93 7.32
C CYS A 62 -6.11 -10.76 7.68
N PHE A 63 -5.81 -9.90 6.72
CA PHE A 63 -4.86 -8.81 6.87
C PHE A 63 -5.41 -7.63 7.69
N ALA A 64 -6.71 -7.40 7.70
CA ALA A 64 -7.35 -6.28 8.41
C ALA A 64 -6.88 -6.09 9.89
N PRO A 65 -6.89 -7.12 10.76
CA PRO A 65 -6.36 -6.98 12.13
C PRO A 65 -4.85 -6.66 12.17
N VAL A 66 -4.07 -7.17 11.21
CA VAL A 66 -2.63 -6.89 11.09
C VAL A 66 -2.38 -5.42 10.77
N ALA A 67 -3.16 -4.85 9.84
CA ALA A 67 -3.12 -3.44 9.50
C ALA A 67 -3.44 -2.55 10.71
N GLN A 68 -4.52 -2.87 11.43
CA GLN A 68 -4.92 -2.13 12.63
C GLN A 68 -3.84 -2.15 13.72
N ASP A 69 -3.23 -3.31 13.97
CA ASP A 69 -2.14 -3.45 14.94
C ASP A 69 -0.91 -2.64 14.56
N ALA A 70 -0.54 -2.63 13.27
CA ALA A 70 0.57 -1.83 12.77
C ALA A 70 0.32 -0.34 12.98
N VAL A 71 -0.87 0.16 12.63
CA VAL A 71 -1.26 1.56 12.81
C VAL A 71 -1.25 1.97 14.28
N ARG A 72 -1.82 1.14 15.17
CA ARG A 72 -1.84 1.40 16.63
C ARG A 72 -0.43 1.43 17.23
N SER A 73 0.47 0.60 16.69
CA SER A 73 1.85 0.47 17.19
C SER A 73 2.85 1.43 16.54
N GLY A 74 2.40 2.34 15.66
CA GLY A 74 3.29 3.26 14.93
C GLY A 74 4.19 2.56 13.89
N LYS A 75 3.77 1.39 13.39
CA LYS A 75 4.52 0.55 12.44
C LYS A 75 3.96 0.60 11.01
N THR A 76 3.17 1.61 10.66
CA THR A 76 2.55 1.77 9.33
C THR A 76 3.58 1.68 8.20
N ALA A 77 4.58 2.57 8.19
CA ALA A 77 5.63 2.58 7.18
C ALA A 77 6.42 1.26 7.12
N ALA A 78 6.71 0.65 8.28
CA ALA A 78 7.42 -0.63 8.34
C ALA A 78 6.62 -1.79 7.72
N LEU A 79 5.30 -1.83 7.96
CA LEU A 79 4.41 -2.81 7.34
C LEU A 79 4.33 -2.59 5.82
N LEU A 80 4.21 -1.34 5.37
CA LEU A 80 4.16 -1.00 3.95
C LEU A 80 5.45 -1.42 3.21
N GLN A 81 6.61 -1.14 3.79
CA GLN A 81 7.91 -1.57 3.23
C GLN A 81 8.03 -3.09 3.16
N MET A 82 7.50 -3.80 4.15
CA MET A 82 7.49 -5.26 4.17
C MET A 82 6.58 -5.83 3.09
N LEU A 83 5.40 -5.25 2.85
CA LEU A 83 4.54 -5.65 1.74
C LEU A 83 5.24 -5.48 0.38
N ALA A 84 5.88 -4.33 0.15
CA ALA A 84 6.67 -4.10 -1.06
C ALA A 84 7.85 -5.07 -1.18
N ALA A 85 8.49 -5.44 -0.06
CA ALA A 85 9.54 -6.46 -0.05
C ALA A 85 9.03 -7.85 -0.43
N MET A 86 7.80 -8.20 -0.04
CA MET A 86 7.18 -9.47 -0.42
C MET A 86 6.86 -9.55 -1.91
N VAL A 87 6.52 -8.44 -2.55
CA VAL A 87 6.40 -8.37 -4.02
C VAL A 87 7.75 -8.60 -4.69
N ARG A 88 8.81 -7.94 -4.18
CA ARG A 88 10.17 -8.14 -4.69
C ARG A 88 10.70 -9.56 -4.52
N SER A 89 10.29 -10.26 -3.46
CA SER A 89 10.65 -11.67 -3.21
C SER A 89 9.65 -12.66 -3.80
N GLU A 90 8.71 -12.20 -4.63
CA GLU A 90 7.69 -13.02 -5.31
C GLU A 90 6.76 -13.80 -4.35
N THR A 91 6.78 -13.45 -3.07
CA THR A 91 5.93 -14.05 -2.03
C THR A 91 4.51 -13.50 -2.10
N LEU A 92 4.37 -12.28 -2.63
CA LEU A 92 3.11 -11.61 -2.89
C LEU A 92 3.12 -11.17 -4.36
N ASP A 93 2.00 -11.34 -5.06
CA ASP A 93 1.92 -10.91 -6.47
C ASP A 93 1.79 -9.38 -6.58
N ASP A 94 0.92 -8.83 -5.74
CA ASP A 94 0.58 -7.42 -5.70
C ASP A 94 0.29 -7.01 -4.26
N CYS A 95 0.87 -5.90 -3.83
CA CYS A 95 0.64 -5.34 -2.51
C CYS A 95 -0.34 -4.17 -2.48
N HIS A 96 -0.84 -3.68 -3.61
CA HIS A 96 -1.78 -2.56 -3.67
C HIS A 96 -3.02 -2.77 -2.78
N PRO A 97 -3.74 -3.91 -2.83
CA PRO A 97 -4.98 -4.06 -2.05
C PRO A 97 -4.72 -4.09 -0.54
N LEU A 98 -3.61 -4.69 -0.11
CA LEU A 98 -3.23 -4.75 1.31
C LEU A 98 -2.73 -3.37 1.79
N ALA A 99 -1.99 -2.65 0.96
CA ALA A 99 -1.59 -1.28 1.25
C ALA A 99 -2.81 -0.36 1.38
N HIS A 100 -3.83 -0.54 0.52
CA HIS A 100 -5.11 0.16 0.62
C HIS A 100 -5.80 -0.10 1.97
N ASP A 101 -5.91 -1.34 2.40
CA ASP A 101 -6.49 -1.67 3.73
C ASP A 101 -5.69 -1.05 4.88
N LEU A 102 -4.36 -1.00 4.77
CA LEU A 102 -3.51 -0.30 5.74
C LEU A 102 -3.77 1.20 5.77
N GLY A 103 -3.98 1.82 4.61
CA GLY A 103 -4.35 3.22 4.48
C GLY A 103 -5.69 3.53 5.15
N GLN A 104 -6.71 2.72 4.86
CA GLN A 104 -8.02 2.84 5.49
C GLN A 104 -7.91 2.73 7.02
N ALA A 105 -7.18 1.74 7.53
CA ALA A 105 -6.95 1.57 8.97
C ALA A 105 -6.23 2.77 9.60
N SER A 106 -5.27 3.39 8.88
CA SER A 106 -4.59 4.61 9.33
C SER A 106 -5.56 5.79 9.45
N PHE A 107 -6.36 6.06 8.41
CA PHE A 107 -7.36 7.12 8.49
C PHE A 107 -8.38 6.85 9.59
N GLU A 108 -8.87 5.62 9.74
CA GLU A 108 -9.81 5.25 10.80
C GLU A 108 -9.28 5.54 12.19
N ALA A 109 -7.99 5.30 12.43
CA ALA A 109 -7.35 5.56 13.71
C ALA A 109 -7.01 7.05 13.95
N ARG A 110 -6.83 7.85 12.89
CA ARG A 110 -6.42 9.26 13.01
C ARG A 110 -7.54 10.26 12.84
N LYS A 111 -8.55 9.93 12.03
CA LYS A 111 -9.64 10.83 11.60
C LYS A 111 -9.13 12.18 11.09
N ASN A 112 -7.94 12.17 10.49
CA ASN A 112 -7.28 13.34 9.93
C ASN A 112 -6.51 12.91 8.69
N LEU A 113 -6.90 13.46 7.54
CA LEU A 113 -6.38 13.07 6.23
C LEU A 113 -4.87 13.30 6.14
N LEU A 114 -4.40 14.52 6.39
CA LEU A 114 -2.98 14.86 6.25
C LEU A 114 -2.10 14.04 7.17
N ARG A 115 -2.50 13.88 8.44
CA ARG A 115 -1.77 13.05 9.41
C ARG A 115 -1.68 11.60 8.97
N ALA A 116 -2.78 11.02 8.46
CA ALA A 116 -2.77 9.65 7.96
C ALA A 116 -1.90 9.53 6.70
N MET A 117 -2.01 10.45 5.74
CA MET A 117 -1.17 10.46 4.54
C MET A 117 0.32 10.48 4.87
N HIS A 118 0.75 11.19 5.92
CA HIS A 118 2.16 11.26 6.34
C HIS A 118 2.67 10.05 7.14
N GLU A 119 1.84 9.05 7.44
CA GLU A 119 2.28 7.81 8.12
C GLU A 119 2.79 6.72 7.17
N GLY A 120 2.55 6.88 5.87
CA GLY A 120 2.99 5.96 4.82
C GLY A 120 3.53 6.70 3.60
N ASP A 121 3.75 5.95 2.53
CA ASP A 121 4.37 6.45 1.31
C ASP A 121 3.67 5.88 0.05
N ALA A 122 4.22 6.19 -1.12
CA ALA A 122 3.68 5.79 -2.42
C ALA A 122 4.02 4.34 -2.82
N SER A 123 4.70 3.56 -1.98
CA SER A 123 4.99 2.14 -2.25
C SER A 123 3.69 1.35 -2.48
N CYS A 124 3.79 0.21 -3.17
CA CYS A 124 2.64 -0.61 -3.53
C CYS A 124 1.64 0.17 -4.38
N HIS A 125 2.14 0.78 -5.47
CA HIS A 125 1.32 1.50 -6.45
C HIS A 125 0.39 2.56 -5.84
N LYS A 126 0.86 3.29 -4.81
CA LYS A 126 0.09 4.31 -4.06
C LYS A 126 -1.15 3.76 -3.33
N GLY A 127 -1.30 2.44 -3.20
CA GLY A 127 -2.46 1.80 -2.58
C GLY A 127 -2.74 2.35 -1.17
N TYR A 128 -1.70 2.59 -0.38
CA TYR A 128 -1.83 3.21 0.95
C TYR A 128 -2.54 4.57 0.91
N TYR A 129 -2.10 5.47 0.03
CA TYR A 129 -2.72 6.78 -0.13
C TYR A 129 -4.17 6.69 -0.60
N HIS A 130 -4.47 5.78 -1.54
CA HIS A 130 -5.84 5.58 -2.02
C HIS A 130 -6.77 5.17 -0.87
N GLY A 131 -6.34 4.22 -0.03
CA GLY A 131 -7.13 3.76 1.12
C GLY A 131 -7.35 4.83 2.19
N VAL A 132 -6.33 5.65 2.48
CA VAL A 132 -6.48 6.80 3.39
C VAL A 132 -7.56 7.75 2.87
N VAL A 133 -7.51 8.08 1.58
CA VAL A 133 -8.39 9.08 0.97
C VAL A 133 -9.81 8.56 0.83
N ALA A 134 -10.00 7.32 0.38
CA ALA A 134 -11.32 6.69 0.28
C ALA A 134 -12.03 6.68 1.64
N ALA A 135 -11.34 6.30 2.71
CA ALA A 135 -11.86 6.33 4.07
C ALA A 135 -12.19 7.77 4.55
N ALA A 136 -11.36 8.75 4.16
CA ALA A 136 -11.62 10.15 4.45
C ALA A 136 -12.88 10.69 3.76
N VAL A 137 -13.09 10.32 2.49
CA VAL A 137 -14.29 10.67 1.72
C VAL A 137 -15.53 10.11 2.40
N HIS A 138 -15.52 8.83 2.77
CA HIS A 138 -16.67 8.19 3.43
C HIS A 138 -16.98 8.83 4.77
N HIS A 139 -15.95 9.11 5.57
CA HIS A 139 -16.12 9.79 6.84
C HIS A 139 -16.72 11.18 6.68
N ALA A 140 -16.14 12.02 5.81
CA ALA A 140 -16.66 13.36 5.57
C ALA A 140 -18.10 13.33 5.01
N ALA A 141 -18.41 12.40 4.10
CA ALA A 141 -19.74 12.23 3.55
C ALA A 141 -20.78 11.85 4.62
N SER A 142 -20.44 10.90 5.51
CA SER A 142 -21.32 10.50 6.63
C SER A 142 -21.62 11.62 7.62
N LEU A 143 -20.78 12.66 7.66
CA LEU A 143 -21.00 13.86 8.46
C LEU A 143 -21.68 15.00 7.68
N GLY A 144 -21.92 14.82 6.37
CA GLY A 144 -22.40 15.90 5.48
C GLY A 144 -21.37 17.02 5.26
N GLN A 145 -20.08 16.70 5.39
CA GLN A 145 -18.96 17.65 5.40
C GLN A 145 -17.96 17.41 4.24
N LEU A 146 -18.34 16.63 3.23
CA LEU A 146 -17.44 16.34 2.11
C LEU A 146 -17.22 17.59 1.23
N ASP A 147 -16.06 18.22 1.38
CA ASP A 147 -15.58 19.28 0.50
C ASP A 147 -14.63 18.73 -0.57
N ILE A 148 -15.19 18.46 -1.75
CA ILE A 148 -14.48 17.88 -2.90
C ILE A 148 -13.32 18.74 -3.36
N VAL A 149 -13.49 20.07 -3.35
CA VAL A 149 -12.52 21.01 -3.92
C VAL A 149 -11.28 21.11 -3.04
N ASN A 150 -11.48 21.10 -1.73
CA ASN A 150 -10.41 21.34 -0.77
C ASN A 150 -9.83 20.08 -0.13
N LEU A 151 -10.45 18.90 -0.29
CA LEU A 151 -9.99 17.65 0.34
C LEU A 151 -8.48 17.39 0.12
N CYS A 152 -7.99 17.58 -1.12
CA CYS A 152 -6.59 17.35 -1.48
C CYS A 152 -5.74 18.63 -1.55
N ALA A 153 -6.27 19.80 -1.13
CA ALA A 153 -5.60 21.09 -1.37
C ALA A 153 -4.25 21.21 -0.66
N ASP A 154 -4.14 20.69 0.56
CA ASP A 154 -2.91 20.76 1.37
C ASP A 154 -1.76 19.93 0.78
N LEU A 155 -2.08 18.96 -0.10
CA LEU A 155 -1.09 18.08 -0.73
C LEU A 155 -0.53 18.63 -2.03
N ARG A 156 -1.00 19.78 -2.55
CA ARG A 156 -0.61 20.32 -3.88
C ARG A 156 0.89 20.50 -4.09
N LYS A 157 1.68 20.64 -3.02
CA LYS A 157 3.14 20.77 -3.08
C LYS A 157 3.87 19.41 -3.12
N GLU A 158 3.17 18.32 -2.85
CA GLU A 158 3.65 16.95 -2.81
C GLU A 158 3.09 16.19 -4.02
N ALA A 159 3.68 16.38 -5.20
CA ALA A 159 3.09 15.96 -6.48
C ALA A 159 2.58 14.50 -6.50
N LEU A 160 3.33 13.57 -5.93
CA LEU A 160 2.93 12.15 -5.84
C LEU A 160 1.74 11.93 -4.91
N ALA A 161 1.74 12.54 -3.72
CA ALA A 161 0.65 12.44 -2.77
C ALA A 161 -0.61 13.17 -3.29
N TYR A 162 -0.45 14.28 -4.01
CA TYR A 162 -1.54 15.00 -4.66
C TYR A 162 -2.19 14.16 -5.77
N ASP A 163 -1.39 13.54 -6.66
CA ASP A 163 -1.89 12.61 -7.67
C ASP A 163 -2.67 11.46 -7.05
N ALA A 164 -2.09 10.83 -6.02
CA ALA A 164 -2.73 9.72 -5.30
C ALA A 164 -4.01 10.15 -4.59
N CYS A 165 -4.04 11.35 -4.00
CA CYS A 165 -5.24 11.89 -3.36
C CYS A 165 -6.35 12.13 -4.37
N LEU A 166 -6.05 12.75 -5.51
CA LEU A 166 -7.05 12.98 -6.55
C LEU A 166 -7.61 11.67 -7.10
N HIS A 167 -6.76 10.66 -7.27
CA HIS A 167 -7.20 9.33 -7.70
C HIS A 167 -8.05 8.64 -6.62
N GLY A 168 -7.55 8.57 -5.38
CA GLY A 168 -8.25 8.01 -4.22
C GLY A 168 -9.59 8.68 -3.89
N LEU A 169 -9.74 9.98 -4.21
CA LEU A 169 -11.02 10.68 -4.15
C LEU A 169 -12.06 10.01 -5.06
N GLY A 170 -11.66 9.61 -6.27
CA GLY A 170 -12.50 8.86 -7.20
C GLY A 170 -13.00 7.53 -6.63
N HIS A 171 -12.10 6.76 -6.00
CA HIS A 171 -12.46 5.52 -5.30
C HIS A 171 -13.52 5.79 -4.21
N GLY A 172 -13.24 6.77 -3.34
CA GLY A 172 -14.16 7.14 -2.27
C GLY A 172 -15.55 7.51 -2.79
N LEU A 173 -15.61 8.29 -3.87
CA LEU A 173 -16.86 8.74 -4.51
C LEU A 173 -17.66 7.59 -5.13
N MET A 174 -17.01 6.60 -5.74
CA MET A 174 -17.68 5.45 -6.36
C MET A 174 -18.54 4.67 -5.35
N HIS A 175 -18.12 4.62 -4.08
CA HIS A 175 -18.88 3.95 -3.02
C HIS A 175 -20.00 4.80 -2.40
N LEU A 176 -20.12 6.08 -2.74
CA LEU A 176 -21.21 6.93 -2.25
C LEU A 176 -22.48 6.79 -3.08
N SER A 177 -22.42 6.13 -4.24
CA SER A 177 -23.57 5.98 -5.14
C SER A 177 -23.49 4.71 -5.98
N ASP A 178 -24.60 3.99 -6.08
CA ASP A 178 -24.73 2.85 -7.00
C ASP A 178 -24.83 3.27 -8.47
N ASN A 179 -24.96 4.58 -8.75
CA ASN A 179 -25.01 5.13 -10.09
C ASN A 179 -23.70 5.85 -10.41
N ILE A 180 -22.85 5.21 -11.20
CA ILE A 180 -21.55 5.77 -11.59
C ILE A 180 -21.64 7.14 -12.27
N VAL A 181 -22.71 7.40 -13.03
CA VAL A 181 -22.92 8.68 -13.71
C VAL A 181 -23.14 9.81 -12.69
N ALA A 182 -23.82 9.51 -11.59
CA ALA A 182 -23.98 10.43 -10.46
C ALA A 182 -22.68 10.52 -9.64
N ALA A 183 -22.02 9.38 -9.40
CA ALA A 183 -20.79 9.29 -8.61
C ALA A 183 -19.64 10.16 -9.16
N GLN A 184 -19.56 10.33 -10.50
CA GLN A 184 -18.51 11.13 -11.13
C GLN A 184 -18.78 12.64 -11.15
N GLN A 185 -20.03 13.10 -10.96
CA GLN A 185 -20.36 14.54 -11.03
C GLN A 185 -19.53 15.40 -10.08
N PRO A 186 -19.28 14.99 -8.82
CA PRO A 186 -18.44 15.76 -7.91
C PRO A 186 -17.03 16.02 -8.44
N CYS A 187 -16.45 15.10 -9.22
CA CYS A 187 -15.12 15.30 -9.82
C CYS A 187 -15.08 16.56 -10.71
N ALA A 188 -16.19 16.97 -11.34
CA ALA A 188 -16.23 18.14 -12.23
C ALA A 188 -15.94 19.47 -11.51
N SER A 189 -16.15 19.52 -10.19
CA SER A 189 -15.88 20.70 -9.35
C SER A 189 -14.39 20.93 -9.08
N LEU A 190 -13.52 19.99 -9.44
CA LEU A 190 -12.08 20.11 -9.23
C LEU A 190 -11.47 21.21 -10.11
N PRO A 191 -10.42 21.90 -9.62
CA PRO A 191 -10.00 23.21 -10.14
C PRO A 191 -9.43 23.16 -11.56
N ASP A 192 -8.84 22.03 -11.96
CA ASP A 192 -8.16 21.91 -13.25
C ASP A 192 -8.42 20.56 -13.93
N ALA A 193 -8.08 20.49 -15.22
CA ALA A 193 -8.34 19.32 -16.05
C ALA A 193 -7.55 18.07 -15.61
N TYR A 194 -6.40 18.24 -14.97
CA TYR A 194 -5.62 17.12 -14.44
C TYR A 194 -6.33 16.53 -13.22
N ALA A 195 -6.69 17.36 -12.24
CA ALA A 195 -7.43 16.95 -11.05
C ALA A 195 -8.75 16.25 -11.42
N ARG A 196 -9.52 16.84 -12.33
CA ARG A 196 -10.76 16.23 -12.85
C ARG A 196 -10.52 14.85 -13.45
N ARG A 197 -9.51 14.71 -14.32
CA ARG A 197 -9.18 13.45 -14.96
C ARG A 197 -8.77 12.39 -13.95
N ARG A 198 -7.86 12.71 -13.02
CA ARG A 198 -7.37 11.75 -12.03
C ARG A 198 -8.47 11.22 -11.11
N CYS A 199 -9.41 12.09 -10.72
CA CYS A 199 -10.61 11.69 -9.97
C CYS A 199 -11.50 10.75 -10.78
N VAL A 200 -11.77 11.06 -12.05
CA VAL A 200 -12.56 10.19 -12.94
C VAL A 200 -11.85 8.85 -13.15
N ASP A 201 -10.53 8.83 -13.35
CA ASP A 201 -9.75 7.59 -13.52
C ASP A 201 -9.93 6.65 -12.32
N GLY A 202 -9.74 7.15 -11.09
CA GLY A 202 -9.87 6.31 -9.87
C GLY A 202 -11.30 5.81 -9.64
N LEU A 203 -12.29 6.61 -10.00
CA LEU A 203 -13.69 6.22 -9.93
C LEU A 203 -14.03 5.07 -10.89
N TRP A 204 -13.53 5.13 -12.13
CA TRP A 204 -13.74 4.05 -13.10
C TRP A 204 -12.94 2.80 -12.78
N MET A 205 -11.74 2.93 -12.20
CA MET A 205 -10.98 1.82 -11.64
C MET A 205 -11.78 1.11 -10.53
N GLU A 206 -12.32 1.85 -9.56
CA GLU A 206 -13.17 1.28 -8.50
C GLU A 206 -14.41 0.58 -9.07
N ASN A 207 -15.05 1.17 -10.07
CA ASN A 207 -16.15 0.50 -10.77
C ASN A 207 -15.70 -0.80 -11.46
N ALA A 208 -14.52 -0.84 -12.10
CA ALA A 208 -14.04 -2.06 -12.73
C ALA A 208 -13.65 -3.14 -11.71
N MET A 209 -13.17 -2.76 -10.52
CA MET A 209 -12.86 -3.70 -9.43
C MET A 209 -14.06 -4.52 -8.96
N GLN A 210 -15.29 -4.05 -9.22
CA GLN A 210 -16.49 -4.83 -8.96
C GLN A 210 -16.48 -6.19 -9.66
N TYR A 211 -15.72 -6.40 -10.73
CA TYR A 211 -15.66 -7.69 -11.43
C TYR A 211 -14.69 -8.70 -10.80
N LEU A 212 -13.81 -8.28 -9.89
CA LEU A 212 -12.74 -9.13 -9.34
C LEU A 212 -13.24 -10.33 -8.52
N HIS A 213 -14.50 -10.30 -8.07
CA HIS A 213 -15.11 -11.40 -7.32
C HIS A 213 -15.73 -12.49 -8.21
N LEU A 214 -15.85 -12.24 -9.52
CA LEU A 214 -16.46 -13.17 -10.45
C LEU A 214 -15.54 -14.37 -10.71
N ASP A 215 -16.15 -15.52 -10.99
CA ASP A 215 -15.40 -16.67 -11.46
C ASP A 215 -14.80 -16.42 -12.87
N PRO A 216 -13.83 -17.22 -13.32
CA PRO A 216 -13.15 -16.96 -14.59
C PRO A 216 -14.05 -16.99 -15.84
N ALA A 217 -15.19 -17.69 -15.81
CA ALA A 217 -16.11 -17.71 -16.95
C ALA A 217 -16.98 -16.45 -16.95
N GLU A 218 -17.53 -16.09 -15.78
CA GLU A 218 -18.32 -14.88 -15.60
C GLU A 218 -17.49 -13.60 -15.83
N TYR A 219 -16.24 -13.58 -15.37
CA TYR A 219 -15.32 -12.46 -15.56
C TYR A 219 -15.06 -12.18 -17.05
N ARG A 220 -14.72 -13.23 -17.82
CA ARG A 220 -14.50 -13.13 -19.28
C ARG A 220 -15.72 -12.65 -20.04
N LEU A 221 -16.92 -12.96 -19.55
CA LEU A 221 -18.16 -12.48 -20.13
C LEU A 221 -18.48 -11.03 -19.72
N SER A 222 -18.25 -10.66 -18.47
CA SER A 222 -18.79 -9.42 -17.91
C SER A 222 -17.81 -8.25 -18.04
N ALA A 223 -16.53 -8.45 -17.74
CA ALA A 223 -15.55 -7.37 -17.66
C ALA A 223 -15.36 -6.61 -18.99
N PRO A 224 -15.22 -7.26 -20.17
CA PRO A 224 -15.04 -6.54 -21.44
C PRO A 224 -16.20 -5.61 -21.82
N ARG A 225 -17.40 -5.89 -21.28
CA ARG A 225 -18.65 -5.16 -21.56
C ARG A 225 -19.00 -4.13 -20.49
N GLY A 226 -18.14 -3.95 -19.49
CA GLY A 226 -18.42 -3.09 -18.33
C GLY A 226 -18.71 -1.62 -18.67
N CYS A 227 -18.25 -1.17 -19.83
CA CYS A 227 -18.47 0.20 -20.34
C CYS A 227 -19.68 0.33 -21.27
N ASP A 228 -20.17 -0.76 -21.86
CA ASP A 228 -21.09 -0.71 -23.02
C ASP A 228 -22.47 -0.14 -22.65
N ARG A 229 -22.84 -0.20 -21.37
CA ARG A 229 -24.11 0.32 -20.85
C ARG A 229 -24.13 1.85 -20.67
N PHE A 230 -23.02 2.54 -20.93
CA PHE A 230 -22.89 3.97 -20.64
C PHE A 230 -22.63 4.79 -21.92
N PRO A 231 -23.33 5.91 -22.12
CA PRO A 231 -22.94 6.89 -23.12
C PRO A 231 -21.75 7.69 -22.61
N LEU A 232 -20.53 7.26 -22.93
CA LEU A 232 -19.30 7.84 -22.40
C LEU A 232 -18.75 8.98 -23.29
N PRO A 233 -18.57 10.20 -22.77
CA PRO A 233 -17.76 11.21 -23.45
C PRO A 233 -16.27 10.83 -23.41
N PRO A 234 -15.39 11.49 -24.18
CA PRO A 234 -14.00 11.04 -24.37
C PRO A 234 -13.21 10.78 -23.08
N GLY A 235 -13.33 11.64 -22.06
CA GLY A 235 -12.61 11.44 -20.78
C GLY A 235 -13.03 10.15 -20.05
N PRO A 236 -14.31 10.02 -19.66
CA PRO A 236 -14.86 8.79 -19.09
C PRO A 236 -14.70 7.54 -19.98
N PHE A 237 -14.70 7.69 -21.30
CA PHE A 237 -14.42 6.59 -22.24
C PHE A 237 -13.02 6.03 -22.03
N GLU A 238 -12.02 6.92 -22.00
CA GLU A 238 -10.63 6.54 -21.76
C GLU A 238 -10.44 5.92 -20.38
N ALA A 239 -11.06 6.49 -19.35
CA ALA A 239 -10.99 5.98 -17.98
C ALA A 239 -11.64 4.60 -17.84
N CYS A 240 -12.85 4.42 -18.36
CA CYS A 240 -13.59 3.16 -18.25
C CYS A 240 -12.86 1.99 -18.93
N TYR A 241 -12.53 2.13 -20.22
CA TYR A 241 -11.86 1.04 -20.93
C TYR A 241 -10.43 0.81 -20.43
N GLY A 242 -9.73 1.87 -19.99
CA GLY A 242 -8.40 1.74 -19.40
C GLY A 242 -8.45 0.92 -18.11
N ALA A 243 -9.44 1.19 -17.26
CA ALA A 243 -9.67 0.44 -16.02
C ALA A 243 -9.96 -1.04 -16.28
N ILE A 244 -10.68 -1.42 -17.35
CA ILE A 244 -10.88 -2.84 -17.69
C ILE A 244 -9.54 -3.55 -17.86
N GLY A 245 -8.60 -2.95 -18.59
CA GLY A 245 -7.28 -3.54 -18.83
C GLY A 245 -6.42 -3.61 -17.56
N GLU A 246 -6.42 -2.55 -16.77
CA GLU A 246 -5.72 -2.49 -15.48
C GLU A 246 -6.26 -3.57 -14.51
N ILE A 247 -7.57 -3.67 -14.36
CA ILE A 247 -8.19 -4.68 -13.49
C ILE A 247 -7.99 -6.10 -14.02
N ALA A 248 -7.89 -6.30 -15.33
CA ALA A 248 -7.54 -7.60 -15.90
C ALA A 248 -6.12 -8.05 -15.51
N LEU A 249 -5.16 -7.12 -15.37
CA LEU A 249 -3.83 -7.45 -14.84
C LEU A 249 -3.92 -7.98 -13.40
N PHE A 250 -4.65 -7.28 -12.52
CA PHE A 250 -4.86 -7.74 -11.15
C PHE A 250 -5.56 -9.09 -11.09
N TYR A 251 -6.60 -9.30 -11.90
CA TYR A 251 -7.35 -10.55 -11.94
C TYR A 251 -6.48 -11.75 -12.34
N TYR A 252 -5.62 -11.57 -13.34
CA TYR A 252 -4.74 -12.62 -13.86
C TYR A 252 -3.34 -12.61 -13.24
N ARG A 253 -3.17 -12.05 -12.04
CA ARG A 253 -1.88 -12.05 -11.32
C ARG A 253 -0.72 -11.57 -12.18
N HIS A 254 -0.95 -10.44 -12.84
CA HIS A 254 0.00 -9.78 -13.72
C HIS A 254 0.47 -10.59 -14.95
N HIS A 255 -0.23 -11.67 -15.32
CA HIS A 255 -0.02 -12.35 -16.60
C HIS A 255 -0.59 -11.54 -17.77
N LEU A 256 0.24 -10.66 -18.33
CA LEU A 256 -0.17 -9.73 -19.39
C LEU A 256 -0.88 -10.41 -20.57
N SER A 257 -0.41 -11.58 -21.04
CA SER A 257 -1.06 -12.29 -22.14
C SER A 257 -2.50 -12.69 -21.82
N ALA A 258 -2.75 -13.23 -20.62
CA ALA A 258 -4.08 -13.61 -20.18
C ALA A 258 -5.01 -12.40 -20.00
N ALA A 259 -4.48 -11.28 -19.52
CA ALA A 259 -5.25 -10.05 -19.39
C ALA A 259 -5.60 -9.42 -20.75
N LEU A 260 -4.71 -9.48 -21.74
CA LEU A 260 -4.99 -8.98 -23.09
C LEU A 260 -6.14 -9.72 -23.78
N GLU A 261 -6.38 -11.00 -23.43
CA GLU A 261 -7.55 -11.73 -23.93
C GLU A 261 -8.88 -11.07 -23.52
N ILE A 262 -8.93 -10.42 -22.35
CA ILE A 262 -10.10 -9.62 -21.93
C ILE A 262 -10.28 -8.41 -22.82
N CYS A 263 -9.19 -7.73 -23.16
CA CYS A 263 -9.24 -6.58 -24.06
C CYS A 263 -9.65 -6.98 -25.49
N TYR A 264 -9.22 -8.14 -26.00
CA TYR A 264 -9.64 -8.63 -27.31
C TYR A 264 -11.15 -8.92 -27.39
N ALA A 265 -11.78 -9.24 -26.26
CA ALA A 265 -13.23 -9.41 -26.17
C ALA A 265 -14.01 -8.08 -26.11
N VAL A 266 -13.34 -6.93 -26.01
CA VAL A 266 -13.99 -5.61 -26.14
C VAL A 266 -14.40 -5.38 -27.60
N GLU A 267 -15.69 -5.13 -27.83
CA GLU A 267 -16.28 -4.97 -29.17
C GLU A 267 -15.81 -3.67 -29.86
N SER A 268 -15.84 -2.57 -29.12
CA SER A 268 -15.39 -1.26 -29.60
C SER A 268 -13.88 -1.28 -29.85
N ARG A 269 -13.44 -1.06 -31.11
CA ARG A 269 -12.01 -0.99 -31.43
C ARG A 269 -11.27 0.10 -30.63
N PRO A 270 -11.76 1.36 -30.53
CA PRO A 270 -11.12 2.34 -29.66
C PRO A 270 -11.11 1.93 -28.18
N GLY A 271 -12.17 1.25 -27.71
CA GLY A 271 -12.22 0.73 -26.34
C GLY A 271 -11.20 -0.38 -26.09
N ARG A 272 -11.02 -1.29 -27.05
CA ARG A 272 -9.99 -2.32 -27.02
C ARG A 272 -8.59 -1.72 -26.95
N GLU A 273 -8.27 -0.79 -27.85
CA GLU A 273 -6.97 -0.11 -27.86
C GLU A 273 -6.68 0.58 -26.52
N ARG A 274 -7.72 1.14 -25.88
CA ARG A 274 -7.61 1.73 -24.56
C ARG A 274 -7.42 0.70 -23.44
N CYS A 275 -8.16 -0.40 -23.47
CA CYS A 275 -8.01 -1.51 -22.54
C CYS A 275 -6.58 -2.08 -22.60
N GLU A 276 -6.07 -2.36 -23.80
CA GLU A 276 -4.71 -2.89 -23.97
C GLU A 276 -3.66 -1.92 -23.41
N ARG A 277 -3.88 -0.61 -23.55
CA ARG A 277 -2.99 0.40 -22.98
C ARG A 277 -3.00 0.36 -21.46
N GLY A 278 -4.17 0.34 -20.82
CA GLY A 278 -4.29 0.25 -19.36
C GLY A 278 -3.58 -0.99 -18.81
N ALA A 279 -3.81 -2.15 -19.45
CA ALA A 279 -3.14 -3.40 -19.11
C ALA A 279 -1.60 -3.30 -19.19
N ARG A 280 -1.07 -2.67 -20.24
CA ARG A 280 0.39 -2.50 -20.43
C ARG A 280 0.99 -1.47 -19.49
N GLU A 281 0.28 -0.39 -19.19
CA GLU A 281 0.70 0.64 -18.25
C GLU A 281 0.83 0.04 -16.83
N GLU A 282 -0.16 -0.74 -16.40
CA GLU A 282 -0.10 -1.43 -15.10
C GLU A 282 1.01 -2.47 -15.07
N PHE A 283 1.11 -3.32 -16.10
CA PHE A 283 2.19 -4.32 -16.16
C PHE A 283 3.59 -3.67 -16.09
N LYS A 284 3.79 -2.54 -16.77
CA LYS A 284 5.04 -1.79 -16.72
C LYS A 284 5.32 -1.24 -15.32
N ALA A 285 4.32 -0.70 -14.64
CA ALA A 285 4.45 -0.22 -13.27
C ALA A 285 4.85 -1.36 -12.32
N TRP A 286 4.17 -2.50 -12.43
CA TRP A 286 4.44 -3.69 -11.64
C TRP A 286 5.86 -4.23 -11.85
N GLN A 287 6.35 -4.22 -13.09
CA GLN A 287 7.74 -4.61 -13.40
C GLN A 287 8.79 -3.70 -12.77
N GLN A 288 8.47 -2.41 -12.56
CA GLN A 288 9.39 -1.46 -11.93
C GLN A 288 9.49 -1.68 -10.41
N GLU A 289 8.47 -2.27 -9.78
CA GLU A 289 8.48 -2.60 -8.36
C GLU A 289 9.21 -3.93 -8.06
N ARG A 290 9.36 -4.81 -9.05
CA ARG A 290 10.12 -6.06 -8.92
C ARG A 290 11.61 -5.84 -9.22
N PRO A 291 12.52 -6.60 -8.58
CA PRO A 291 13.92 -6.57 -9.00
C PRO A 291 14.00 -7.01 -10.47
N GLN A 292 14.70 -6.22 -11.29
CA GLN A 292 15.10 -6.68 -12.62
C GLN A 292 15.93 -7.96 -12.42
N SER A 293 15.49 -9.07 -13.00
CA SER A 293 16.27 -10.30 -13.03
C SER A 293 17.69 -9.97 -13.54
N PRO A 294 18.78 -10.33 -12.82
CA PRO A 294 20.14 -10.09 -13.30
C PRO A 294 20.57 -11.09 -14.39
N PHE A 295 19.63 -11.74 -15.07
CA PHE A 295 19.88 -12.75 -16.10
C PHE A 295 19.34 -12.29 -17.46
#